data_AF-A0A958BBJ8-F1
#
_entry.id   AF-A0A958BBJ8-F1
#
_cell.length_a   1.000
_cell.length_b   1.000
_cell.length_c   1.000
_cell.angle_alpha   90.00
_cell.angle_beta   90.00
_cell.angle_gamma   90.00
#
_symmetry.space_group_name_H-M   'P 1'
#
loop_
_entity.id
_entity.type
_entity.pdbx_description
1 polymer ?
#
loop_
_entity_poly.entity_id
_entity_poly.type
_entity_poly.pdbx_seq_one_letter_code
_entity_poly.pdbx_strand_id
1 'polypeptide(L)'
;MPGYLHQPDAPLLAFSSRDAWTVEDSFSGVQVFGMTGSGKTSGSAQAIARALLQAGYGFLVCCAKPGEAELWRRYAHECGRASELLVIGEDSEHSFNFLNYELCQGEGLQAISNTVALFMKIMEAGRLNKEMPAAGERFWDDALG
;
A
#
# COMPACT_ATOMS: atom_id res chain seq x y z
N MET A 1 -16.32 -14.02 7.19
CA MET A 1 -16.17 -12.79 8.00
C MET A 1 -16.52 -13.13 9.44
N PRO A 2 -15.63 -12.90 10.42
CA PRO A 2 -15.96 -13.05 11.83
C PRO A 2 -17.18 -12.20 12.21
N GLY A 3 -18.16 -12.80 12.90
CA GLY A 3 -19.46 -12.16 13.15
C GLY A 3 -19.43 -10.90 14.02
N TYR A 4 -18.30 -10.56 14.65
CA TYR A 4 -18.18 -9.46 15.61
C TYR A 4 -17.70 -8.13 15.01
N LEU A 5 -17.26 -8.10 13.74
CA LEU A 5 -16.62 -6.91 13.14
C LEU A 5 -17.55 -5.71 12.90
N HIS A 6 -18.83 -5.83 13.22
CA HIS A 6 -19.78 -4.72 13.20
C HIS A 6 -19.84 -3.94 14.53
N GLN A 7 -19.12 -4.41 15.56
CA GLN A 7 -19.05 -3.79 16.88
C GLN A 7 -17.79 -2.93 16.96
N PRO A 8 -17.91 -1.60 17.19
CA PRO A 8 -16.75 -0.70 17.25
C PRO A 8 -15.72 -1.08 18.32
N ASP A 9 -16.19 -1.59 19.46
CA ASP A 9 -15.38 -2.01 20.62
C ASP A 9 -14.77 -3.41 20.47
N ALA A 10 -15.06 -4.12 19.38
CA ALA A 10 -14.48 -5.43 19.17
C ALA A 10 -12.95 -5.35 19.02
N PRO A 11 -12.18 -6.17 19.75
CA PRO A 11 -10.72 -6.12 19.69
C PRO A 11 -10.20 -6.75 18.40
N LEU A 12 -9.28 -6.07 17.72
CA LEU A 12 -8.50 -6.59 16.59
C LEU A 12 -7.15 -7.15 17.04
N LEU A 13 -6.47 -6.45 17.97
CA LEU A 13 -5.15 -6.81 18.46
C LEU A 13 -5.02 -6.38 19.93
N ALA A 14 -4.51 -7.25 20.79
CA ALA A 14 -4.14 -6.87 22.16
C ALA A 14 -2.66 -6.46 22.21
N PHE A 15 -2.37 -5.20 22.56
CA PHE A 15 -1.01 -4.73 22.83
C PHE A 15 -0.55 -5.13 24.24
N SER A 16 -1.49 -5.25 25.18
CA SER A 16 -1.26 -5.73 26.54
C SER A 16 -2.51 -6.46 27.05
N SER A 17 -2.49 -6.95 28.29
CA SER A 17 -3.67 -7.54 28.94
C SER A 17 -4.79 -6.53 29.22
N ARG A 18 -4.52 -5.23 29.04
CA ARG A 18 -5.47 -4.13 29.30
C ARG A 18 -5.67 -3.21 28.10
N ASP A 19 -4.79 -3.27 27.12
CA ASP A 19 -4.79 -2.37 25.96
C ASP A 19 -5.13 -3.17 24.71
N ALA A 20 -6.40 -3.09 24.31
CA ALA A 20 -6.87 -3.62 23.04
C ALA A 20 -6.92 -2.49 22.01
N TRP A 21 -6.45 -2.78 20.81
CA TRP A 21 -6.70 -2.00 19.61
C TRP A 21 -7.95 -2.55 18.94
N THR A 22 -8.97 -1.71 18.84
CA THR A 22 -10.33 -2.09 18.45
C THR A 22 -10.63 -1.80 16.98
N VAL A 23 -11.81 -2.24 16.52
CA VAL A 23 -12.34 -1.87 15.21
C VAL A 23 -12.42 -0.35 15.07
N GLU A 24 -12.90 0.37 16.08
CA GLU A 24 -12.98 1.83 16.07
C GLU A 24 -11.60 2.48 15.91
N ASP A 25 -10.61 2.03 16.69
CA ASP A 25 -9.25 2.56 16.63
C ASP A 25 -8.64 2.38 15.23
N SER A 26 -9.01 1.31 14.51
CA SER A 26 -8.49 1.04 13.17
C SER A 26 -8.84 2.11 12.14
N PHE A 27 -9.90 2.88 12.37
CA PHE A 27 -10.31 3.99 11.51
C PHE A 27 -9.63 5.32 11.85
N SER A 28 -8.87 5.38 12.95
CA SER A 28 -8.12 6.58 13.36
C SER A 28 -6.71 6.66 12.76
N GLY A 29 -6.29 5.64 12.00
CA GLY A 29 -4.94 5.51 11.46
C GLY A 29 -3.93 5.04 12.50
N VAL A 30 -2.83 4.42 12.05
CA VAL A 30 -1.76 3.93 12.92
C VAL A 30 -0.40 4.39 12.41
N GLN A 31 0.39 4.98 13.30
CA GLN A 31 1.75 5.39 13.03
C GLN A 31 2.74 4.62 13.91
N VAL A 32 3.70 3.94 13.29
CA VAL A 32 4.75 3.20 14.00
C VAL A 32 6.08 3.96 13.93
N PHE A 33 6.61 4.36 15.07
CA PHE A 33 7.90 5.05 15.19
C PHE A 33 9.03 4.12 15.60
N GLY A 34 10.27 4.48 15.27
CA GLY A 34 11.48 3.76 15.69
C GLY A 34 12.61 3.83 14.66
N MET A 35 13.84 3.53 15.10
CA MET A 35 15.02 3.50 14.24
C MET A 35 15.05 2.26 13.32
N THR A 36 15.89 2.28 12.29
CA THR A 36 16.20 1.07 11.50
C THR A 36 16.72 -0.03 12.44
N GLY A 37 16.23 -1.26 12.27
CA GLY A 37 16.57 -2.38 13.15
C GLY A 37 15.76 -2.47 14.46
N SER A 38 14.90 -1.49 14.78
CA SER A 38 14.09 -1.52 16.01
C SER A 38 12.91 -2.51 16.00
N GLY A 39 12.84 -3.40 15.00
CA GLY A 39 11.78 -4.40 14.89
C GLY A 39 10.41 -3.89 14.44
N LYS A 40 10.28 -2.69 13.87
CA LYS A 40 8.98 -2.17 13.39
C LYS A 40 8.26 -3.14 12.45
N THR A 41 8.98 -3.63 11.43
CA THR A 41 8.43 -4.52 10.40
C THR A 41 8.10 -5.90 10.97
N SER A 42 9.02 -6.49 11.74
CA SER A 42 8.88 -7.85 12.30
C SER A 42 8.06 -7.91 13.59
N GLY A 43 7.68 -6.77 14.16
CA GLY A 43 6.96 -6.65 15.42
C GLY A 43 5.59 -6.01 15.20
N SER A 44 5.46 -4.72 15.50
CA SER A 44 4.19 -4.01 15.49
C SER A 44 3.49 -4.02 14.13
N ALA A 45 4.21 -3.74 13.04
CA ALA A 45 3.61 -3.72 11.70
C ALA A 45 3.11 -5.11 11.28
N GLN A 46 3.87 -6.17 11.59
CA GLN A 46 3.44 -7.55 11.34
C GLN A 46 2.19 -7.92 12.14
N ALA A 47 2.14 -7.58 13.42
CA ALA A 47 1.00 -7.87 14.29
C ALA A 47 -0.27 -7.17 13.78
N ILE A 48 -0.16 -5.89 13.44
CA ILE A 48 -1.27 -5.09 12.87
C ILE A 48 -1.71 -5.66 11.52
N ALA A 49 -0.77 -5.93 10.61
CA ALA A 49 -1.07 -6.47 9.29
C ALA A 49 -1.84 -7.79 9.37
N ARG A 50 -1.41 -8.71 10.23
CA ARG A 50 -2.09 -10.00 10.43
C ARG A 50 -3.48 -9.83 11.05
N ALA A 51 -3.63 -8.96 12.05
CA ALA A 51 -4.93 -8.67 12.65
C ALA A 51 -5.93 -8.15 11.61
N LEU A 52 -5.51 -7.20 10.77
CA LEU A 52 -6.34 -6.65 9.69
C LEU A 52 -6.67 -7.71 8.62
N LEU A 53 -5.70 -8.51 8.20
CA LEU A 53 -5.93 -9.60 7.23
C LEU A 53 -6.94 -10.61 7.77
N GLN A 54 -6.77 -11.07 9.00
CA GLN A 54 -7.66 -12.04 9.67
C GLN A 54 -9.06 -11.48 9.90
N ALA A 55 -9.16 -10.18 10.15
CA ALA A 55 -10.41 -9.44 10.22
C ALA A 55 -11.05 -9.18 8.84
N GLY A 56 -10.43 -9.61 7.73
CA GLY A 56 -11.03 -9.49 6.40
C GLY A 56 -10.94 -8.08 5.79
N TYR A 57 -10.08 -7.21 6.31
CA TYR A 57 -9.91 -5.86 5.77
C TYR A 57 -9.29 -5.88 4.37
N GLY A 58 -9.73 -4.96 3.50
CA GLY A 58 -9.04 -4.66 2.24
C GLY A 58 -8.18 -3.41 2.40
N PHE A 59 -6.94 -3.44 1.92
CA PHE A 59 -6.04 -2.29 1.95
C PHE A 59 -4.97 -2.35 0.85
N LEU A 60 -4.41 -1.19 0.51
CA LEU A 60 -3.32 -1.04 -0.44
C LEU A 60 -1.97 -1.06 0.29
N VAL A 61 -1.02 -1.83 -0.23
CA VAL A 61 0.35 -1.89 0.28
C VAL A 61 1.32 -1.39 -0.78
N CYS A 62 1.97 -0.26 -0.50
CA CYS A 62 3.07 0.23 -1.33
C CYS A 62 4.39 -0.45 -0.91
N CYS A 63 4.84 -1.44 -1.69
CA CYS A 63 6.07 -2.17 -1.46
C CYS A 63 7.27 -1.37 -2.01
N ALA A 64 7.88 -0.52 -1.19
CA ALA A 64 8.99 0.34 -1.60
C ALA A 64 10.37 -0.33 -1.43
N LYS A 65 10.46 -1.40 -0.63
CA LYS A 65 11.72 -2.13 -0.40
C LYS A 65 11.70 -3.51 -1.06
N PRO A 66 12.86 -4.01 -1.53
CA PRO A 66 12.99 -5.39 -2.00
C PRO A 66 12.47 -6.38 -0.95
N GLY A 67 11.68 -7.36 -1.40
CA GLY A 67 11.14 -8.42 -0.55
C GLY A 67 9.85 -8.07 0.23
N GLU A 68 9.38 -6.81 0.22
CA GLU A 68 8.12 -6.46 0.88
C GLU A 68 6.91 -7.16 0.23
N ALA A 69 6.88 -7.26 -1.10
CA ALA A 69 5.79 -7.96 -1.80
C ALA A 69 5.72 -9.44 -1.38
N GLU A 70 6.86 -10.13 -1.29
CA GLU A 70 6.92 -11.52 -0.84
C GLU A 70 6.52 -11.68 0.63
N LEU A 71 6.92 -10.72 1.47
CA LEU A 71 6.50 -10.67 2.86
C LEU A 71 4.97 -10.62 2.98
N TRP A 72 4.31 -9.79 2.17
CA TRP A 72 2.85 -9.66 2.14
C TRP A 72 2.14 -10.87 1.53
N ARG A 73 2.73 -11.49 0.49
CA ARG A 73 2.25 -12.79 -0.03
C ARG A 73 2.23 -13.85 1.08
N ARG A 74 3.31 -13.93 1.86
CA ARG A 74 3.38 -14.83 3.02
C ARG A 74 2.31 -14.52 4.07
N TYR A 75 2.14 -13.25 4.45
CA TYR A 75 1.11 -12.87 5.43
C TYR A 75 -0.30 -13.21 4.96
N ALA A 76 -0.62 -12.95 3.70
CA ALA A 76 -1.92 -13.30 3.12
C ALA A 76 -2.12 -14.82 3.12
N HIS A 77 -1.11 -15.61 2.75
CA HIS A 77 -1.16 -17.06 2.79
C HIS A 77 -1.40 -17.59 4.22
N GLU A 78 -0.62 -17.12 5.20
CA GLU A 78 -0.77 -17.49 6.61
C GLU A 78 -2.14 -17.09 7.20
N CYS A 79 -2.77 -16.05 6.67
CA CYS A 79 -4.09 -15.60 7.08
C CYS A 79 -5.23 -16.21 6.22
N GLY A 80 -4.94 -17.12 5.29
CA GLY A 80 -5.94 -17.78 4.45
C GLY A 80 -6.56 -16.90 3.35
N ARG A 81 -5.88 -15.81 2.96
CA ARG A 81 -6.36 -14.80 2.00
C ARG A 81 -5.48 -14.68 0.76
N ALA A 82 -4.66 -15.69 0.46
CA ALA A 82 -3.79 -15.69 -0.71
C ALA A 82 -4.56 -15.51 -2.03
N SER A 83 -5.78 -16.04 -2.13
CA SER A 83 -6.64 -15.92 -3.32
C SER A 83 -7.24 -14.52 -3.52
N GLU A 84 -7.14 -13.64 -2.52
CA GLU A 84 -7.68 -12.27 -2.56
C GLU A 84 -6.60 -11.23 -2.85
N LEU A 85 -5.35 -11.66 -3.08
CA LEU A 85 -4.24 -10.77 -3.39
C LEU A 85 -4.29 -10.30 -4.84
N LEU A 86 -4.30 -8.98 -5.03
CA LEU A 86 -4.08 -8.33 -6.31
C LEU A 86 -2.73 -7.62 -6.26
N VAL A 87 -1.80 -8.07 -7.11
CA VAL A 87 -0.44 -7.53 -7.17
C VAL A 87 -0.26 -6.76 -8.48
N ILE A 88 0.25 -5.53 -8.39
CA ILE A 88 0.60 -4.68 -9.54
C ILE A 88 2.12 -4.39 -9.45
N GLY A 89 2.87 -4.75 -10.49
CA GLY A 89 4.32 -4.62 -10.57
C GLY A 89 4.87 -5.11 -11.91
N GLU A 90 6.20 -5.12 -12.06
CA GLU A 90 6.89 -5.46 -13.32
C GLU A 90 6.54 -6.86 -13.85
N ASP A 91 6.46 -7.85 -12.95
CA ASP A 91 6.16 -9.25 -13.27
C ASP A 91 4.74 -9.70 -12.86
N SER A 92 3.78 -8.78 -12.72
CA SER A 92 2.42 -9.14 -12.31
C SER A 92 1.44 -9.26 -13.48
N GLU A 93 0.51 -10.20 -13.39
CA GLU A 93 -0.60 -10.34 -14.36
C GLU A 93 -1.54 -9.13 -14.37
N HIS A 94 -1.60 -8.37 -13.27
CA HIS A 94 -2.44 -7.20 -13.17
C HIS A 94 -1.68 -5.93 -13.54
N SER A 95 -2.34 -5.05 -14.28
CA SER A 95 -1.89 -3.69 -14.55
C SER A 95 -3.04 -2.73 -14.31
N PHE A 96 -2.70 -1.48 -14.01
CA PHE A 96 -3.70 -0.44 -13.82
C PHE A 96 -3.42 0.72 -14.77
N ASN A 97 -4.30 0.90 -15.76
CA ASN A 97 -4.26 2.03 -16.66
C ASN A 97 -4.96 3.23 -16.01
N PHE A 98 -4.20 3.96 -15.19
CA PHE A 98 -4.70 5.15 -14.49
C PHE A 98 -5.16 6.25 -15.45
N LEU A 99 -4.59 6.37 -16.66
CA LEU A 99 -5.00 7.35 -17.66
C LEU A 99 -6.42 7.06 -18.14
N ASN A 100 -6.68 5.80 -18.49
CA ASN A 100 -8.02 5.38 -18.89
C ASN A 100 -9.02 5.54 -17.74
N TYR A 101 -8.61 5.23 -16.50
CA TYR A 101 -9.45 5.43 -15.33
C TYR A 101 -9.89 6.89 -15.17
N GLU A 102 -8.96 7.84 -15.20
CA GLU A 102 -9.28 9.27 -15.08
C GLU A 102 -10.11 9.80 -16.24
N LEU A 103 -9.82 9.35 -17.47
CA LEU A 103 -10.57 9.75 -18.66
C LEU A 103 -12.03 9.28 -18.63
N CYS A 104 -12.30 8.12 -18.04
CA CYS A 104 -13.65 7.58 -17.92
C CYS A 104 -14.45 8.17 -16.75
N GLN A 105 -13.80 8.81 -15.77
CA GLN A 105 -14.43 9.35 -14.56
C GLN A 105 -14.97 10.79 -14.74
N GLY A 106 -14.59 11.50 -15.81
CA GLY A 106 -15.02 12.87 -16.08
C GLY A 106 -15.71 13.03 -17.43
N GLU A 107 -16.50 14.10 -17.58
CA GLU A 107 -17.09 14.48 -18.88
C GLU A 107 -16.30 15.63 -19.51
N GLY A 108 -16.01 15.52 -20.82
CA GLY A 108 -15.44 16.60 -21.62
C GLY A 108 -14.11 17.19 -21.09
N LEU A 109 -14.06 18.51 -20.94
CA LEU A 109 -12.86 19.27 -20.53
C LEU A 109 -12.32 18.91 -19.14
N GLN A 110 -13.19 18.43 -18.23
CA GLN A 110 -12.79 18.07 -16.87
C GLN A 110 -11.88 16.83 -16.85
N ALA A 111 -12.20 15.83 -17.67
CA ALA A 111 -11.39 14.61 -17.82
C ALA A 111 -9.98 14.93 -18.38
N ILE A 112 -9.91 15.84 -19.36
CA ILE A 112 -8.65 16.28 -19.94
C ILE A 112 -7.81 17.04 -18.90
N SER A 113 -8.41 17.96 -18.15
CA SER A 113 -7.70 18.73 -17.12
C SER A 113 -7.13 17.83 -16.00
N ASN A 114 -7.91 16.85 -15.53
CA ASN A 114 -7.44 15.87 -14.55
C ASN A 114 -6.27 15.04 -15.07
N THR A 115 -6.36 14.59 -16.34
CA THR A 115 -5.31 13.79 -16.99
C THR A 115 -4.01 14.58 -17.11
N VAL A 116 -4.07 15.84 -17.53
CA VAL A 116 -2.89 16.73 -17.61
C VAL A 116 -2.29 16.97 -16.22
N ALA A 117 -3.12 17.25 -15.22
CA ALA A 117 -2.65 17.44 -13.84
C ALA A 117 -1.97 16.17 -13.29
N LEU A 118 -2.50 14.99 -13.60
CA LEU A 118 -1.89 13.72 -13.22
C LEU A 118 -0.54 13.50 -13.92
N PHE A 119 -0.44 13.80 -15.22
CA PHE A 119 0.82 13.77 -15.96
C PHE A 119 1.88 14.68 -15.32
N MET A 120 1.51 15.90 -14.96
CA MET A 120 2.44 16.85 -14.32
C MET A 120 2.95 16.32 -12.97
N LYS A 121 2.06 15.74 -12.14
CA LYS A 121 2.46 15.11 -10.86
C LYS A 121 3.43 13.94 -11.06
N ILE A 122 3.23 13.13 -12.11
CA ILE A 122 4.15 12.01 -12.41
C ILE A 122 5.52 12.54 -12.81
N MET A 123 5.58 13.58 -13.65
CA MET A 123 6.85 14.20 -14.02
C MET A 123 7.58 14.80 -12.80
N GLU A 124 6.84 15.41 -11.87
CA GLU A 124 7.41 15.93 -10.62
C GLU A 124 7.95 14.81 -9.73
N ALA A 125 7.19 13.72 -9.55
CA ALA A 125 7.64 12.56 -8.79
C ALA A 125 8.89 11.91 -9.40
N GLY A 126 8.95 11.80 -10.73
CA GLY A 126 10.11 11.30 -11.46
C GLY A 126 11.34 12.20 -11.37
N ARG A 127 11.16 13.51 -11.14
CA ARG A 127 12.25 14.45 -10.86
C ARG A 127 12.78 14.28 -9.43
N LEU A 128 11.89 14.17 -8.44
CA LEU A 128 12.27 14.00 -7.03
C LEU A 128 13.05 12.70 -6.78
N ASN A 129 12.71 11.61 -7.47
CA ASN A 129 13.45 10.35 -7.36
C ASN A 129 14.87 10.39 -7.93
N LYS A 130 15.23 11.40 -8.75
CA LYS A 130 16.60 11.55 -9.26
C LYS A 130 17.55 12.22 -8.27
N GLU A 131 17.04 12.81 -7.20
CA GLU A 131 17.87 13.49 -6.19
C GLU A 131 18.43 12.52 -5.12
N MET A 132 18.04 11.23 -5.14
CA MET A 132 18.71 10.16 -4.40
C MET A 132 19.57 9.30 -5.35
N PRO A 133 20.91 9.29 -5.22
CA PRO A 133 21.77 8.58 -6.15
C PRO A 133 21.76 7.07 -5.84
N ALA A 134 21.06 6.30 -6.67
CA ALA A 134 21.40 4.91 -6.94
C ALA A 134 21.70 4.79 -8.44
N ALA A 135 22.95 4.42 -8.74
CA ALA A 135 23.51 4.25 -10.08
C ALA A 135 22.58 3.43 -10.98
N GLY A 136 22.06 4.08 -12.02
CA GLY A 136 21.16 3.48 -13.00
C GLY A 136 21.10 4.37 -14.23
N GLU A 137 22.29 4.73 -14.72
CA GLU A 137 22.65 5.68 -15.77
C GLU A 137 22.01 5.44 -17.16
N ARG A 138 20.90 4.70 -17.27
CA ARG A 138 20.23 4.36 -18.55
C ARG A 138 18.92 5.11 -18.81
N PHE A 139 18.39 5.87 -17.86
CA PHE A 139 17.12 6.60 -18.06
C PHE A 139 17.26 7.86 -18.93
N TRP A 140 18.46 8.44 -19.07
CA TRP A 140 18.64 9.76 -19.69
C TRP A 140 19.20 9.76 -21.12
N ASP A 141 19.85 8.69 -21.56
CA ASP A 141 20.44 8.68 -22.92
C ASP A 141 19.41 8.39 -24.02
N ASP A 142 18.27 7.75 -23.71
CA ASP A 142 17.26 7.37 -24.71
C ASP A 142 16.14 8.42 -24.93
N ALA A 143 16.08 9.45 -24.08
CA ALA A 143 15.06 10.52 -24.20
C ALA A 143 15.54 11.75 -25.00
N LEU A 144 16.83 11.84 -25.34
CA LEU A 144 17.46 12.96 -26.03
C LEU A 144 18.58 12.44 -26.95
N GLY A 145 18.46 12.33 -28.27
CA GLY A 145 17.47 13.01 -29.12
C GLY A 145 17.65 14.52 -29.08
#